data_AF-A0A961TWT4-F1
#
_entry.id   AF-A0A961TWT4-F1
#
_cell.length_a   1.000
_cell.length_b   1.000
_cell.length_c   1.000
_cell.angle_alpha   90.00
_cell.angle_beta   90.00
_cell.angle_gamma   90.00
#
_symmetry.space_group_name_H-M   'P 1'
#
loop_
_entity.id
_entity.type
_entity.pdbx_description
1 polymer ?
#
loop_
_entity_poly.entity_id
_entity_poly.type
_entity_poly.pdbx_seq_one_letter_code
_entity_poly.pdbx_strand_id
1 'polypeptide(L)'
;SDVYDWPEEIADIIEKEKPAVVVLLIGSNDRQQMRVNGDREAVRSDAWTKEYANRAEVLAKAIAETSTPMLWVGLPSFKSTSMSEDILAFNEIYRSTATTTGAAFVDVWDGFIDEEGAYVTSGPDINGQQVRLRTSDGINLTSAGKRKIAFYAERPLAKLLGLSVSPASIAALPDIGLDPRSPVPLDRTVPMSLDDPALDGGLELMGATPVQTDALVTLDQKAAIGPVEPGDASPDPDPAITETAGRADDFSWPRKIAAPKETAILPVDETVSSTR
;
A
#
# COMPACT_ATOMS: atom_id res chain seq x y z
N SER A 1 24.93 -1.26 14.76
CA SER A 1 23.90 -1.41 13.73
C SER A 1 24.60 -1.28 12.42
N ASP A 2 24.56 -2.33 11.61
CA ASP A 2 25.17 -2.30 10.29
C ASP A 2 24.26 -1.46 9.39
N VAL A 3 24.65 -0.20 9.18
CA VAL A 3 24.01 0.68 8.21
C VAL A 3 24.45 0.16 6.86
N TYR A 4 23.51 -0.28 6.03
CA TYR A 4 23.81 -0.79 4.70
C TYR A 4 24.27 0.37 3.80
N ASP A 5 25.48 0.25 3.25
CA ASP A 5 26.05 1.26 2.34
C ASP A 5 25.48 1.05 0.94
N TRP A 6 24.29 1.62 0.70
CA TRP A 6 23.61 1.50 -0.59
C TRP A 6 24.49 1.95 -1.77
N PRO A 7 25.21 3.09 -1.72
CA PRO A 7 26.13 3.47 -2.79
C PRO A 7 27.18 2.43 -3.16
N GLU A 8 27.79 1.77 -2.17
CA GLU A 8 28.84 0.76 -2.40
C GLU A 8 28.26 -0.53 -3.00
N GLU A 9 27.05 -0.90 -2.57
CA GLU A 9 26.48 -2.22 -2.84
C GLU A 9 25.56 -2.27 -4.08
N ILE A 10 24.97 -1.13 -4.48
CA ILE A 10 23.89 -1.12 -5.47
C ILE A 10 24.34 -1.58 -6.87
N ALA A 11 25.58 -1.28 -7.25
CA ALA A 11 26.12 -1.66 -8.56
C ALA A 11 26.20 -3.19 -8.70
N ASP A 12 26.71 -3.88 -7.68
CA ASP A 12 26.82 -5.34 -7.64
C ASP A 12 25.44 -6.01 -7.66
N ILE A 13 24.47 -5.44 -6.94
CA ILE A 13 23.08 -5.91 -6.98
C ILE A 13 22.51 -5.79 -8.40
N ILE A 14 22.73 -4.66 -9.07
CA ILE A 14 22.26 -4.45 -10.45
C ILE A 14 22.94 -5.41 -11.42
N GLU A 15 24.24 -5.64 -11.30
CA GLU A 15 24.97 -6.56 -12.17
C GLU A 15 24.46 -8.00 -12.01
N LYS A 16 24.18 -8.40 -10.78
CA LYS A 16 23.69 -9.74 -10.44
C LYS A 16 22.23 -9.96 -10.87
N GLU A 17 21.34 -9.07 -10.46
CA GLU A 17 19.88 -9.24 -10.63
C GLU A 17 19.41 -8.77 -12.03
N LYS A 18 20.20 -7.93 -12.71
CA LYS A 18 19.93 -7.37 -14.04
C LYS A 18 18.52 -6.78 -14.17
N PRO A 19 18.09 -5.89 -13.25
CA PRO A 19 16.76 -5.31 -13.30
C PRO A 19 16.60 -4.42 -14.53
N ALA A 20 15.38 -4.39 -15.08
CA ALA A 20 15.04 -3.47 -16.16
C ALA A 20 14.93 -2.01 -15.70
N VAL A 21 14.56 -1.78 -14.44
CA VAL A 21 14.44 -0.47 -13.79
C VAL A 21 14.73 -0.63 -12.29
N VAL A 22 15.40 0.36 -11.69
CA VAL A 22 15.58 0.47 -10.24
C VAL A 22 14.56 1.48 -9.69
N VAL A 23 13.82 1.10 -8.65
CA VAL A 23 12.86 1.97 -7.97
C VAL A 23 13.35 2.26 -6.55
N LEU A 24 13.57 3.53 -6.22
CA LEU A 24 14.00 3.97 -4.90
C LEU A 24 12.84 4.58 -4.12
N LEU A 25 12.70 4.18 -2.85
CA LEU A 25 11.83 4.80 -1.84
C LEU A 25 12.56 4.67 -0.50
N ILE A 26 13.42 5.64 -0.21
CA ILE A 26 14.33 5.62 0.95
C ILE A 26 14.29 6.96 1.69
N GLY A 27 14.70 6.96 2.96
CA GLY A 27 14.96 8.19 3.72
C GLY A 27 14.12 8.43 4.98
N SER A 28 13.13 7.59 5.27
CA SER A 28 12.30 7.76 6.49
C SER A 28 13.12 7.64 7.79
N ASN A 29 14.26 6.96 7.73
CA ASN A 29 15.15 6.71 8.87
C ASN A 29 16.34 7.68 8.92
N ASP A 30 16.49 8.56 7.93
CA ASP A 30 17.72 9.34 7.74
C ASP A 30 17.73 10.63 8.56
N ARG A 31 16.69 10.86 9.35
CA ARG A 31 16.48 12.01 10.24
C ARG A 31 17.37 11.95 11.48
N GLN A 32 18.67 11.78 11.28
CA GLN A 32 19.67 11.64 12.33
C GLN A 32 20.80 12.65 12.11
N GLN A 33 21.45 13.07 13.20
CA GLN A 33 22.63 13.91 13.09
C GLN A 33 23.72 13.18 12.30
N MET A 34 24.42 13.92 11.44
CA MET A 34 25.56 13.40 10.69
C MET A 34 26.86 13.97 11.24
N ARG A 35 27.95 13.22 11.07
CA ARG A 35 29.29 13.78 11.25
C ARG A 35 29.80 14.29 9.91
N VAL A 36 30.06 15.58 9.81
CA VAL A 36 30.60 16.24 8.62
C VAL A 36 31.89 16.93 9.01
N ASN A 37 33.01 16.60 8.37
CA ASN A 37 34.34 17.15 8.69
C ASN A 37 34.74 17.04 10.17
N GLY A 38 34.23 16.03 10.89
CA GLY A 38 34.50 15.81 12.31
C GLY A 38 33.45 16.39 13.27
N ASP A 39 32.62 17.32 12.81
CA ASP A 39 31.59 18.00 13.60
C ASP A 39 30.24 17.28 13.52
N ARG A 40 29.46 17.34 14.61
CA ARG A 40 28.09 16.81 14.65
C ARG A 40 27.13 17.85 14.13
N GLU A 41 26.58 17.60 12.95
CA GLU A 41 25.63 18.49 12.30
C GLU A 41 24.20 18.12 12.66
N ALA A 42 23.42 19.15 13.04
CA ALA A 42 22.00 19.01 13.25
C ALA A 42 21.30 18.70 11.92
N VAL A 43 20.23 17.89 11.98
CA VAL A 43 19.38 17.61 10.81
C VAL A 43 18.94 18.92 10.18
N ARG A 44 19.07 19.03 8.85
CA ARG A 44 18.75 20.21 8.03
C ARG A 44 19.57 21.48 8.31
N SER A 45 20.65 21.42 9.07
CA SER A 45 21.67 22.48 8.98
C SER A 45 22.24 22.54 7.56
N ASP A 46 22.87 23.65 7.17
CA ASP A 46 23.42 23.80 5.82
C ASP A 46 24.46 22.72 5.48
N ALA A 47 25.35 22.41 6.44
CA ALA A 47 26.37 21.37 6.29
C ALA A 47 25.75 19.97 6.20
N TRP A 48 24.74 19.67 7.04
CA TRP A 48 23.99 18.41 6.98
C TRP A 48 23.28 18.25 5.63
N THR A 49 22.60 19.30 5.17
CA THR A 49 21.81 19.30 3.94
C THR A 49 22.71 19.07 2.72
N LYS A 50 23.86 19.76 2.69
CA LYS A 50 24.85 19.58 1.62
C LYS A 50 25.42 18.16 1.60
N GLU A 51 25.78 17.62 2.76
CA GLU A 51 26.26 16.24 2.86
C GLU A 51 25.19 15.22 2.44
N TYR A 52 23.94 15.42 2.87
CA TYR A 52 22.86 14.52 2.54
C TYR A 52 22.54 14.53 1.04
N ALA A 53 22.53 15.72 0.43
CA ALA A 53 22.39 15.86 -1.02
C ALA A 53 23.54 15.18 -1.77
N ASN A 54 24.78 15.33 -1.31
CA ASN A 54 25.93 14.63 -1.87
C ASN A 54 25.77 13.10 -1.80
N ARG A 55 25.32 12.56 -0.66
CA ARG A 55 25.08 11.11 -0.52
C ARG A 55 23.99 10.60 -1.46
N ALA A 56 22.88 11.35 -1.58
CA ALA A 56 21.81 11.03 -2.52
C ALA A 56 22.33 11.06 -3.98
N GLU A 57 23.16 12.03 -4.32
CA GLU A 57 23.76 12.15 -5.65
C GLU A 57 24.74 11.01 -5.95
N VAL A 58 25.58 10.62 -5.00
CA VAL A 58 26.50 9.48 -5.15
C VAL A 58 25.72 8.19 -5.40
N LEU A 59 24.65 7.93 -4.62
CA LEU A 59 23.78 6.77 -4.84
C LEU A 59 23.14 6.79 -6.24
N ALA A 60 22.57 7.93 -6.64
CA ALA A 60 21.92 8.08 -7.94
C ALA A 60 22.91 7.89 -9.10
N LYS A 61 24.14 8.39 -8.96
CA LYS A 61 25.21 8.23 -9.95
C LYS A 61 25.67 6.78 -10.07
N ALA A 62 25.83 6.08 -8.94
CA ALA A 62 26.18 4.65 -8.95
C ALA A 62 25.18 3.82 -9.76
N ILE A 63 23.87 4.15 -9.68
CA ILE A 63 22.83 3.51 -10.51
C ILE A 63 22.91 3.99 -11.97
N ALA A 64 23.09 5.28 -12.21
CA ALA A 64 23.16 5.82 -13.57
C ALA A 64 24.33 5.25 -14.38
N GLU A 65 25.47 4.99 -13.73
CA GLU A 65 26.67 4.40 -14.34
C GLU A 65 26.45 2.97 -14.86
N THR A 66 25.48 2.22 -14.31
CA THR A 66 25.11 0.89 -14.83
C THR A 66 24.23 0.96 -16.08
N SER A 67 23.85 2.16 -16.53
CA SER A 67 22.86 2.39 -17.60
C SER A 67 21.47 1.78 -17.31
N THR A 68 21.18 1.45 -16.06
CA THR A 68 19.85 0.99 -15.64
C THR A 68 18.95 2.20 -15.34
N PRO A 69 17.77 2.31 -15.95
CA PRO A 69 16.85 3.40 -15.65
C PRO A 69 16.46 3.42 -14.17
N MET A 70 16.36 4.62 -13.59
CA MET A 70 15.98 4.83 -12.19
C MET A 70 14.69 5.64 -12.06
N LEU A 71 13.84 5.21 -11.12
CA LEU A 71 12.66 5.93 -10.65
C LEU A 71 12.81 6.22 -9.16
N TRP A 72 12.90 7.49 -8.78
CA TRP A 72 12.92 7.91 -7.39
C TRP A 72 11.51 8.32 -6.94
N VAL A 73 10.95 7.61 -5.96
CA VAL A 73 9.65 7.91 -5.38
C VAL A 73 9.87 8.71 -4.10
N GLY A 74 9.21 9.87 -3.99
CA GLY A 74 9.21 10.69 -2.78
C GLY A 74 8.54 9.97 -1.61
N LEU A 75 8.80 10.45 -0.41
CA LEU A 75 8.18 9.94 0.81
C LEU A 75 6.89 10.70 1.12
N PRO A 76 5.86 10.01 1.67
CA PRO A 76 4.60 10.65 2.08
C PRO A 76 4.76 11.45 3.38
N SER A 77 3.72 12.17 3.78
CA SER A 77 3.65 12.85 5.08
C SER A 77 3.59 11.86 6.25
N PHE A 78 3.97 12.33 7.43
CA PHE A 78 3.98 11.60 8.71
C PHE A 78 3.16 12.34 9.77
N LYS A 79 2.64 11.60 10.76
CA LYS A 79 1.83 12.19 11.84
C LYS A 79 2.58 13.24 12.66
N SER A 80 3.89 13.10 12.80
CA SER A 80 4.74 14.10 13.43
C SER A 80 4.98 15.26 12.46
N THR A 81 4.62 16.48 12.84
CA THR A 81 4.84 17.70 12.05
C THR A 81 6.31 17.90 11.72
N SER A 82 7.22 17.77 12.71
CA SER A 82 8.65 17.91 12.47
C SER A 82 9.19 16.84 11.52
N MET A 83 8.64 15.62 11.57
CA MET A 83 8.99 14.58 10.60
C MET A 83 8.51 14.93 9.20
N SER A 84 7.27 15.39 9.05
CA SER A 84 6.73 15.83 7.77
C SER A 84 7.55 16.97 7.17
N GLU A 85 7.92 17.98 7.96
CA GLU A 85 8.76 19.10 7.49
C GLU A 85 10.13 18.64 7.01
N ASP A 86 10.75 17.69 7.72
CA ASP A 86 12.05 17.14 7.30
C ASP A 86 11.93 16.36 6.01
N ILE A 87 10.88 15.56 5.88
CA ILE A 87 10.62 14.75 4.69
C ILE A 87 10.29 15.61 3.48
N LEU A 88 9.58 16.73 3.67
CA LEU A 88 9.36 17.72 2.63
C LEU A 88 10.70 18.25 2.10
N ALA A 89 11.64 18.59 2.99
CA ALA A 89 12.96 19.04 2.60
C ALA A 89 13.78 17.94 1.90
N PHE A 90 13.67 16.69 2.35
CA PHE A 90 14.38 15.56 1.73
C PHE A 90 13.82 15.24 0.34
N ASN A 91 12.50 15.32 0.15
CA ASN A 91 11.87 15.13 -1.15
C ASN A 91 12.37 16.14 -2.19
N GLU A 92 12.68 17.38 -1.79
CA GLU A 92 13.26 18.36 -2.71
C GLU A 92 14.68 17.98 -3.12
N ILE A 93 15.49 17.47 -2.19
CA ILE A 93 16.82 16.92 -2.49
C ILE A 93 16.68 15.77 -3.50
N TYR A 94 15.77 14.83 -3.26
CA TYR A 94 15.55 13.69 -4.16
C TYR A 94 15.09 14.13 -5.55
N ARG A 95 14.17 15.09 -5.64
CA ARG A 95 13.71 15.66 -6.90
C ARG A 95 14.86 16.31 -7.68
N SER A 96 15.65 17.14 -7.01
CA SER A 96 16.82 17.79 -7.60
C SER A 96 17.86 16.78 -8.07
N THR A 97 18.18 15.79 -7.24
CA THR A 97 19.13 14.72 -7.56
C THR A 97 18.65 13.89 -8.76
N ALA A 98 17.40 13.42 -8.75
CA ALA A 98 16.84 12.65 -9.85
C ALA A 98 16.88 13.45 -11.16
N THR A 99 16.53 14.74 -11.13
CA THR A 99 16.60 15.63 -12.30
C THR A 99 18.02 15.74 -12.84
N THR A 100 19.00 15.92 -11.96
CA THR A 100 20.41 16.12 -12.34
C THR A 100 21.05 14.84 -12.90
N THR A 101 20.63 13.67 -12.41
CA THR A 101 21.14 12.37 -12.90
C THR A 101 20.32 11.78 -14.05
N GLY A 102 19.29 12.49 -14.52
CA GLY A 102 18.43 12.04 -15.62
C GLY A 102 17.41 10.96 -15.23
N ALA A 103 17.22 10.72 -13.94
CA ALA A 103 16.19 9.82 -13.41
C ALA A 103 14.82 10.51 -13.31
N ALA A 104 13.76 9.69 -13.26
CA ALA A 104 12.41 10.20 -13.03
C ALA A 104 12.14 10.34 -11.52
N PHE A 105 11.46 11.43 -11.12
CA PHE A 105 10.96 11.62 -9.75
C PHE A 105 9.44 11.51 -9.71
N VAL A 106 8.91 10.79 -8.72
CA VAL A 106 7.47 10.65 -8.45
C VAL A 106 7.14 11.30 -7.13
N ASP A 107 6.39 12.40 -7.21
CA ASP A 107 5.83 13.02 -6.03
C ASP A 107 4.57 12.27 -5.59
N VAL A 108 4.54 11.85 -4.32
CA VAL A 108 3.39 11.18 -3.70
C VAL A 108 2.79 12.00 -2.58
N TRP A 109 3.37 13.15 -2.23
CA TRP A 109 3.05 13.93 -1.03
C TRP A 109 1.56 14.26 -0.94
N ASP A 110 1.01 14.83 -2.02
CA ASP A 110 -0.40 15.27 -2.13
C ASP A 110 -1.40 14.13 -1.90
N GLY A 111 -0.99 12.88 -2.11
CA GLY A 111 -1.83 11.70 -1.86
C GLY A 111 -2.04 11.40 -0.38
N PHE A 112 -1.30 12.04 0.52
CA PHE A 112 -1.22 11.74 1.95
C PHE A 112 -1.41 12.98 2.83
N ILE A 113 -1.91 14.08 2.28
CA ILE A 113 -2.29 15.28 3.02
C ILE A 113 -3.75 15.65 2.74
N ASP A 114 -4.32 16.51 3.58
CA ASP A 114 -5.59 17.18 3.32
C ASP A 114 -5.39 18.47 2.49
N GLU A 115 -6.48 19.22 2.28
CA GLU A 115 -6.48 20.46 1.49
C GLU A 115 -5.63 21.57 2.14
N GLU A 116 -5.45 21.51 3.45
CA GLU A 116 -4.61 22.41 4.25
C GLU A 116 -3.13 21.97 4.29
N GLY A 117 -2.80 20.83 3.69
CA GLY A 117 -1.44 20.28 3.68
C GLY A 117 -1.05 19.50 4.93
N ALA A 118 -2.00 19.22 5.82
CA ALA A 118 -1.78 18.46 7.04
C ALA A 118 -1.86 16.96 6.82
N TYR A 119 -1.16 16.21 7.67
CA TYR A 119 -1.13 14.75 7.63
C TYR A 119 -2.53 14.14 7.79
N VAL A 120 -2.86 13.16 6.94
CA VAL A 120 -4.08 12.36 7.06
C VAL A 120 -3.82 10.88 7.32
N THR A 121 -4.69 10.27 8.12
CA THR A 121 -4.66 8.81 8.34
C THR A 121 -5.51 8.05 7.31
N SER A 122 -6.52 8.71 6.76
CA SER A 122 -7.46 8.19 5.78
C SER A 122 -7.57 9.16 4.61
N GLY A 123 -7.84 8.63 3.42
CA GLY A 123 -7.98 9.41 2.21
C GLY A 123 -8.56 8.55 1.08
N PRO A 124 -8.81 9.15 -0.09
CA PRO A 124 -9.26 8.41 -1.25
C PRO A 124 -8.20 7.39 -1.68
N ASP A 125 -8.64 6.15 -1.95
CA ASP A 125 -7.83 5.12 -2.60
C ASP A 125 -7.72 5.38 -4.11
N ILE A 126 -7.19 4.40 -4.85
CA ILE A 126 -7.02 4.49 -6.32
C ILE A 126 -8.35 4.56 -7.08
N ASN A 127 -9.48 4.20 -6.44
CA ASN A 127 -10.83 4.25 -6.99
C ASN A 127 -11.62 5.45 -6.46
N GLY A 128 -11.01 6.30 -5.63
CA GLY A 128 -11.68 7.43 -4.98
C GLY A 128 -12.46 7.08 -3.71
N GLN A 129 -12.43 5.83 -3.25
CA GLN A 129 -13.11 5.42 -2.02
C GLN A 129 -12.30 5.86 -0.80
N GLN A 130 -12.97 6.44 0.20
CA GLN A 130 -12.34 6.78 1.47
C GLN A 130 -11.92 5.52 2.24
N VAL A 131 -10.61 5.35 2.44
CA VAL A 131 -10.02 4.22 3.16
C VAL A 131 -8.89 4.69 4.07
N ARG A 132 -8.49 3.84 5.00
CA ARG A 132 -7.32 4.09 5.84
C ARG A 132 -6.03 3.86 5.05
N LEU A 133 -5.19 4.90 4.93
CA LEU A 133 -3.93 4.86 4.18
C LEU A 133 -2.71 4.65 5.10
N ARG A 134 -2.81 5.07 6.37
CA ARG A 134 -1.74 4.98 7.37
C ARG A 134 -2.13 4.13 8.56
N THR A 135 -1.18 3.41 9.14
CA THR A 135 -1.37 2.72 10.42
C THR A 135 -1.54 3.70 11.58
N SER A 136 -1.96 3.21 12.74
CA SER A 136 -2.21 4.04 13.94
C SER A 136 -0.96 4.74 14.48
N ASP A 137 0.22 4.20 14.23
CA ASP A 137 1.51 4.81 14.57
C ASP A 137 1.78 6.11 13.77
N GLY A 138 1.08 6.33 12.67
CA GLY A 138 1.27 7.47 11.80
C GLY A 138 2.59 7.47 11.01
N ILE A 139 3.24 6.31 10.90
CA ILE A 139 4.51 6.06 10.21
C ILE A 139 4.34 5.05 9.08
N ASN A 140 3.72 3.90 9.37
CA ASN A 140 3.59 2.84 8.39
C ASN A 140 2.36 3.03 7.48
N LEU A 141 2.44 2.42 6.30
CA LEU A 141 1.34 2.41 5.32
C LEU A 141 0.50 1.15 5.48
N THR A 142 -0.81 1.29 5.35
CA THR A 142 -1.70 0.15 5.16
C THR A 142 -1.51 -0.47 3.77
N SER A 143 -2.15 -1.61 3.50
CA SER A 143 -2.18 -2.19 2.15
C SER A 143 -2.71 -1.19 1.11
N ALA A 144 -3.79 -0.47 1.44
CA ALA A 144 -4.34 0.57 0.57
C ALA A 144 -3.37 1.75 0.37
N GLY A 145 -2.67 2.20 1.41
CA GLY A 145 -1.64 3.23 1.30
C GLY A 145 -0.47 2.82 0.39
N LYS A 146 0.02 1.58 0.54
CA LYS A 146 1.06 1.02 -0.36
C LYS A 146 0.57 0.94 -1.80
N ARG A 147 -0.68 0.49 -2.02
CA ARG A 147 -1.29 0.44 -3.35
C ARG A 147 -1.41 1.84 -3.97
N LYS A 148 -1.74 2.85 -3.17
CA LYS A 148 -1.78 4.25 -3.62
C LYS A 148 -0.41 4.72 -4.09
N ILE A 149 0.67 4.51 -3.31
CA ILE A 149 2.04 4.84 -3.76
C ILE A 149 2.39 4.13 -5.06
N ALA A 150 2.10 2.82 -5.15
CA ALA A 150 2.36 2.06 -6.37
C ALA A 150 1.65 2.68 -7.58
N PHE A 151 0.39 3.11 -7.41
CA PHE A 151 -0.38 3.78 -8.47
C PHE A 151 0.27 5.08 -8.97
N TYR A 152 0.84 5.91 -8.08
CA TYR A 152 1.61 7.10 -8.50
C TYR A 152 2.84 6.71 -9.34
N ALA A 153 3.51 5.60 -9.00
CA ALA A 153 4.71 5.12 -9.68
C ALA A 153 4.42 4.35 -10.99
N GLU A 154 3.22 3.78 -11.16
CA GLU A 154 2.86 2.90 -12.28
C GLU A 154 3.09 3.56 -13.65
N ARG A 155 2.58 4.78 -13.86
CA ARG A 155 2.70 5.46 -15.16
C ARG A 155 4.15 5.84 -15.49
N PRO A 156 4.92 6.50 -14.60
CA PRO A 156 6.35 6.74 -14.81
C PRO A 156 7.14 5.45 -15.06
N LEU A 157 6.86 4.40 -14.29
CA LEU A 157 7.53 3.11 -14.43
C LEU A 157 7.22 2.45 -15.77
N ALA A 158 5.96 2.44 -16.20
CA ALA A 158 5.56 1.91 -17.51
C ALA A 158 6.26 2.65 -18.67
N LYS A 159 6.47 3.96 -18.54
CA LYS A 159 7.24 4.74 -19.52
C LYS A 159 8.71 4.29 -19.57
N LEU A 160 9.35 4.10 -18.43
CA LEU A 160 10.74 3.60 -18.36
C LEU A 160 10.88 2.19 -18.94
N LEU A 161 9.89 1.33 -18.72
CA LEU A 161 9.84 -0.03 -19.27
C LEU A 161 9.46 -0.08 -20.76
N GLY A 162 9.16 1.06 -21.40
CA GLY A 162 8.67 1.09 -22.78
C GLY A 162 7.27 0.48 -22.97
N LEU A 163 6.52 0.29 -21.89
CA LEU A 163 5.17 -0.27 -21.87
C LEU A 163 4.08 0.80 -22.06
N SER A 164 4.46 2.08 -22.14
CA SER A 164 3.53 3.16 -22.44
C SER A 164 2.99 3.00 -23.85
N VAL A 165 1.72 2.63 -23.96
CA VAL A 165 0.98 2.59 -25.23
C VAL A 165 0.96 4.00 -25.79
N SER A 166 1.65 4.22 -26.91
CA SER A 166 1.54 5.48 -27.65
C SER A 166 0.15 5.52 -28.30
N PRO A 167 -0.50 6.68 -28.48
CA PRO A 167 -1.72 6.77 -29.29
C PRO A 167 -1.56 6.15 -30.68
N ALA A 168 -0.33 6.18 -31.22
CA ALA A 168 0.06 5.50 -32.45
C ALA A 168 0.00 3.97 -32.37
N SER A 169 0.23 3.37 -31.20
CA SER A 169 0.14 1.92 -30.98
C SER A 169 -1.32 1.43 -30.90
N ILE A 170 -2.25 2.30 -30.50
CA ILE A 170 -3.70 2.04 -30.57
C ILE A 170 -4.19 2.15 -32.02
N ALA A 171 -3.65 3.09 -32.79
CA ALA A 171 -3.93 3.23 -34.23
C ALA A 171 -3.32 2.10 -35.09
N ALA A 172 -2.40 1.30 -34.55
CA ALA A 172 -1.78 0.15 -35.21
C ALA A 172 -2.46 -1.19 -34.87
N LEU A 173 -3.54 -1.17 -34.08
CA LEU A 173 -4.40 -2.35 -33.98
C LEU A 173 -5.00 -2.63 -35.36
N PRO A 174 -5.07 -3.90 -35.81
CA PRO A 174 -5.78 -4.23 -37.03
C PRO A 174 -7.19 -3.69 -36.91
N ASP A 175 -7.60 -2.90 -37.89
CA ASP A 175 -8.98 -2.46 -38.06
C ASP A 175 -9.84 -3.74 -38.05
N ILE A 176 -10.51 -4.02 -36.94
CA ILE A 176 -11.57 -5.02 -36.91
C ILE A 176 -12.63 -4.37 -37.77
N GLY A 177 -12.59 -4.68 -39.08
CA GLY A 177 -13.30 -4.01 -40.16
C GLY A 177 -14.82 -4.03 -39.99
N LEU A 178 -15.30 -3.27 -39.03
CA LEU A 178 -16.66 -2.86 -38.88
C LEU A 178 -16.79 -1.59 -39.70
N ASP A 179 -16.90 -1.79 -41.02
CA ASP A 179 -17.21 -0.73 -41.95
C ASP A 179 -18.49 -0.01 -41.48
N PRO A 180 -18.43 1.27 -41.08
CA PRO A 180 -19.60 2.02 -40.61
C PRO A 180 -20.63 2.28 -41.73
N ARG A 181 -20.37 1.81 -42.96
CA ARG A 181 -21.28 1.90 -44.11
C ARG A 181 -22.00 0.61 -44.45
N SER A 182 -21.79 -0.48 -43.71
CA SER A 182 -22.56 -1.71 -43.91
C SER A 182 -23.85 -1.68 -43.07
N PRO A 183 -25.05 -1.60 -43.67
CA PRO A 183 -26.28 -1.71 -42.91
C PRO A 183 -26.43 -3.15 -42.40
N VAL A 184 -26.18 -3.34 -41.11
CA VAL A 184 -26.54 -4.59 -40.42
C VAL A 184 -28.07 -4.72 -40.49
N PRO A 185 -28.64 -5.84 -40.96
CA PRO A 185 -30.08 -6.08 -40.88
C PRO A 185 -30.47 -6.14 -39.40
N LEU A 186 -31.01 -5.04 -38.90
CA LEU A 186 -31.57 -4.94 -37.57
C LEU A 186 -32.98 -5.54 -37.62
N ASP A 187 -33.11 -6.81 -37.23
CA ASP A 187 -34.42 -7.40 -36.94
C ASP A 187 -34.91 -6.82 -35.60
N ARG A 188 -35.50 -5.63 -35.69
CA ARG A 188 -36.08 -4.93 -34.53
C ARG A 188 -37.42 -5.58 -34.25
N THR A 189 -37.49 -6.39 -33.20
CA THR A 189 -38.77 -6.69 -32.56
C THR A 189 -39.39 -5.37 -32.10
N VAL A 190 -40.66 -5.17 -32.45
CA VAL A 190 -41.38 -3.94 -32.08
C VAL A 190 -41.44 -3.82 -30.55
N PRO A 191 -41.18 -2.62 -29.99
CA PRO A 191 -41.30 -2.42 -28.55
C PRO A 191 -42.76 -2.61 -28.13
N MET A 192 -43.00 -3.46 -27.13
CA MET A 192 -44.26 -3.46 -26.40
C MET A 192 -44.43 -2.08 -25.74
N SER A 193 -45.53 -1.40 -26.04
CA SER A 193 -45.86 -0.13 -25.39
C SER A 193 -46.14 -0.37 -23.90
N LEU A 194 -45.60 0.51 -23.05
CA LEU A 194 -45.84 0.53 -21.59
C LEU A 194 -47.03 1.42 -21.19
N ASP A 195 -47.72 2.01 -22.16
CA ASP A 195 -48.94 2.80 -21.92
C ASP A 195 -50.19 1.91 -21.97
N ASP A 196 -50.33 1.00 -21.00
CA ASP A 196 -51.61 0.37 -20.67
C ASP A 196 -51.98 0.77 -19.23
N PRO A 197 -53.07 1.54 -19.01
CA PRO A 197 -53.50 1.94 -17.68
C PRO A 197 -54.24 0.84 -16.90
N ALA A 198 -54.27 -0.42 -17.36
CA ALA A 198 -54.79 -1.54 -16.56
C ALA A 198 -53.76 -2.05 -15.53
N LEU A 199 -53.54 -1.26 -14.48
CA LEU A 199 -52.93 -1.69 -13.22
C LEU A 199 -53.87 -2.66 -12.49
N ASP A 200 -53.71 -3.96 -12.69
CA ASP A 200 -54.22 -4.98 -11.78
C ASP A 200 -53.13 -6.02 -11.48
N GLY A 201 -52.63 -6.01 -10.25
CA GLY A 201 -51.58 -6.94 -9.82
C GLY A 201 -50.68 -6.51 -8.66
N GLY A 202 -50.90 -5.33 -8.07
CA GLY A 202 -50.02 -4.77 -7.02
C GLY A 202 -50.65 -4.60 -5.63
N LEU A 203 -51.77 -5.26 -5.33
CA LEU A 203 -52.46 -5.14 -4.04
C LEU A 203 -52.32 -6.39 -3.16
N GLU A 204 -51.11 -6.84 -2.85
CA GLU A 204 -50.85 -7.63 -1.64
C GLU A 204 -49.41 -7.47 -1.17
N LEU A 205 -49.15 -6.49 -0.30
CA LEU A 205 -48.11 -6.56 0.75
C LEU A 205 -48.32 -5.43 1.77
N MET A 206 -49.39 -5.58 2.57
CA MET A 206 -49.62 -4.78 3.78
C MET A 206 -48.80 -5.37 4.94
N GLY A 207 -47.75 -4.65 5.36
CA GLY A 207 -46.88 -5.09 6.46
C GLY A 207 -46.20 -3.97 7.25
N ALA A 208 -46.65 -2.72 7.13
CA ALA A 208 -46.13 -1.62 7.95
C ALA A 208 -47.27 -0.77 8.51
N THR A 209 -47.61 -0.98 9.78
CA THR A 209 -48.35 0.01 10.57
C THR A 209 -47.37 1.04 11.13
N PRO A 210 -47.55 2.34 10.88
CA PRO A 210 -46.85 3.37 11.61
C PRO A 210 -47.53 3.54 12.97
N VAL A 211 -46.79 3.40 14.07
CA VAL A 211 -47.28 3.81 15.39
C VAL A 211 -46.61 5.13 15.76
N GLN A 212 -47.38 6.20 15.62
CA GLN A 212 -47.25 7.37 16.49
C GLN A 212 -47.79 7.01 17.87
N THR A 213 -47.12 7.45 18.93
CA THR A 213 -47.79 7.83 20.18
C THR A 213 -46.93 8.82 20.97
N ASP A 214 -47.46 10.04 21.09
CA ASP A 214 -47.30 10.86 22.29
C ASP A 214 -47.82 10.09 23.51
N ALA A 215 -47.09 10.12 24.62
CA ALA A 215 -47.62 10.42 25.96
C ALA A 215 -46.58 10.20 27.07
N LEU A 216 -46.59 11.16 27.99
CA LEU A 216 -45.88 11.25 29.27
C LEU A 216 -46.10 10.03 30.18
N VAL A 217 -45.01 9.49 30.76
CA VAL A 217 -45.01 8.91 32.12
C VAL A 217 -43.63 9.11 32.77
N THR A 218 -43.60 9.95 33.81
CA THR A 218 -42.56 10.01 34.84
C THR A 218 -42.65 8.76 35.72
N LEU A 219 -41.52 8.18 36.12
CA LEU A 219 -41.25 7.77 37.51
C LEU A 219 -39.83 7.20 37.68
N ASP A 220 -39.23 7.62 38.78
CA ASP A 220 -37.87 7.41 39.25
C ASP A 220 -37.45 5.94 39.38
N GLN A 221 -36.18 5.66 39.06
CA GLN A 221 -35.44 4.68 39.84
C GLN A 221 -33.94 5.03 39.96
N LYS A 222 -33.54 5.12 41.22
CA LYS A 222 -32.27 5.57 41.77
C LYS A 222 -31.46 4.34 42.22
N ALA A 223 -30.23 4.21 41.75
CA ALA A 223 -29.15 3.46 42.43
C ALA A 223 -27.80 3.96 41.86
N ALA A 224 -27.19 4.95 42.49
CA ALA A 224 -26.12 4.80 43.48
C ALA A 224 -24.74 4.54 42.83
N ILE A 225 -24.04 5.65 42.54
CA ILE A 225 -22.62 5.70 42.22
C ILE A 225 -21.87 5.85 43.55
N GLY A 226 -20.98 4.91 43.87
CA GLY A 226 -19.97 5.04 44.92
C GLY A 226 -18.58 5.29 44.29
N PRO A 227 -17.73 6.15 44.89
CA PRO A 227 -16.40 6.46 44.34
C PRO A 227 -15.36 5.41 44.79
N VAL A 228 -14.43 5.07 43.90
CA VAL A 228 -13.24 4.28 44.24
C VAL A 228 -12.00 5.07 43.80
N GLU A 229 -11.21 5.48 44.79
CA GLU A 229 -9.88 6.07 44.63
C GLU A 229 -8.78 4.99 44.57
N PRO A 230 -7.55 5.34 44.12
CA PRO A 230 -6.66 4.44 43.39
C PRO A 230 -5.67 3.69 44.30
N GLY A 231 -5.30 2.47 43.89
CA GLY A 231 -4.29 1.65 44.55
C GLY A 231 -3.38 0.95 43.53
N ASP A 232 -2.08 1.15 43.70
CA ASP A 232 -0.97 0.60 42.93
C ASP A 232 -0.94 -0.94 42.90
N ALA A 233 -0.81 -1.52 41.71
CA ALA A 233 -0.21 -2.84 41.50
C ALA A 233 0.21 -3.02 40.03
N SER A 234 1.51 -3.24 39.82
CA SER A 234 2.12 -3.66 38.55
C SER A 234 1.55 -5.01 38.07
N PRO A 235 1.42 -5.25 36.75
CA PRO A 235 1.22 -6.59 36.21
C PRO A 235 2.55 -7.23 35.79
N ASP A 236 2.74 -8.49 36.19
CA ASP A 236 3.76 -9.43 35.73
C ASP A 236 3.62 -9.76 34.22
N PRO A 237 4.68 -10.27 33.54
CA PRO A 237 4.68 -10.49 32.09
C PRO A 237 4.05 -11.83 31.63
N ASP A 238 3.56 -11.80 30.38
CA ASP A 238 2.86 -12.82 29.56
C ASP A 238 3.36 -14.27 29.60
N PRO A 239 2.49 -15.27 29.26
CA PRO A 239 2.96 -16.49 28.63
C PRO A 239 3.14 -16.30 27.10
N ALA A 240 4.33 -16.67 26.64
CA ALA A 240 4.79 -16.63 25.26
C ALA A 240 3.85 -17.32 24.24
N ILE A 241 3.62 -16.64 23.11
CA ILE A 241 2.91 -17.18 21.95
C ILE A 241 3.93 -17.96 21.12
N THR A 242 3.86 -19.29 21.14
CA THR A 242 4.65 -20.15 20.25
C THR A 242 4.03 -20.17 18.86
N GLU A 243 4.79 -19.76 17.84
CA GLU A 243 4.36 -19.76 16.43
C GLU A 243 4.22 -21.20 15.90
N THR A 244 2.98 -21.60 15.59
CA THR A 244 2.68 -22.88 14.92
C THR A 244 2.67 -22.66 13.41
N ALA A 245 3.47 -23.45 12.67
CA ALA A 245 3.55 -23.40 11.21
C ALA A 245 2.17 -23.56 10.54
N GLY A 246 1.86 -22.69 9.58
CA GLY A 246 0.62 -22.74 8.78
C GLY A 246 -0.45 -21.68 9.10
N ARG A 247 -0.18 -20.72 10.00
CA ARG A 247 -1.02 -19.52 10.17
C ARG A 247 -0.77 -18.50 9.06
N ALA A 248 -1.78 -17.65 8.81
CA ALA A 248 -1.75 -16.60 7.79
C ALA A 248 -0.68 -15.50 8.04
N ASP A 249 -0.02 -15.53 9.19
CA ASP A 249 0.92 -14.51 9.66
C ASP A 249 2.39 -15.01 9.72
N ASP A 250 2.71 -16.17 9.11
CA ASP A 250 4.09 -16.67 9.00
C ASP A 250 4.79 -16.04 7.78
N PHE A 251 5.72 -15.12 8.05
CA PHE A 251 6.46 -14.35 7.04
C PHE A 251 7.90 -14.84 6.83
N SER A 252 8.25 -16.05 7.30
CA SER A 252 9.60 -16.59 7.14
C SER A 252 9.89 -17.07 5.69
N TRP A 253 11.08 -16.74 5.19
CA TRP A 253 11.54 -17.14 3.84
C TRP A 253 12.90 -17.85 3.90
N PRO A 254 13.16 -18.90 3.08
CA PRO A 254 12.26 -19.52 2.10
C PRO A 254 11.13 -20.35 2.75
N ARG A 255 9.94 -20.36 2.11
CA ARG A 255 8.75 -21.07 2.61
C ARG A 255 9.07 -22.56 2.84
N LYS A 256 8.94 -23.03 4.08
CA LYS A 256 8.95 -24.47 4.37
C LYS A 256 7.65 -25.09 3.86
N ILE A 257 7.70 -25.72 2.69
CA ILE A 257 6.59 -26.55 2.20
C ILE A 257 6.56 -27.82 3.04
N ALA A 258 5.48 -28.05 3.78
CA ALA A 258 5.26 -29.31 4.47
C ALA A 258 5.15 -30.45 3.45
N ALA A 259 5.96 -31.50 3.62
CA ALA A 259 5.93 -32.68 2.78
C ALA A 259 4.53 -33.34 2.82
N PRO A 260 4.02 -33.86 1.70
CA PRO A 260 2.74 -34.57 1.68
C PRO A 260 2.81 -35.79 2.59
N LYS A 261 1.80 -35.97 3.46
CA LYS A 261 1.65 -37.14 4.31
C LYS A 261 1.55 -38.40 3.44
N GLU A 262 2.52 -39.28 3.58
CA GLU A 262 2.49 -40.63 3.06
C GLU A 262 1.32 -41.40 3.70
N THR A 263 0.36 -41.82 2.87
CA THR A 263 -0.77 -42.64 3.28
C THR A 263 -0.24 -44.02 3.67
N ALA A 264 -0.17 -44.29 4.98
CA ALA A 264 0.24 -45.58 5.51
C ALA A 264 -0.73 -46.68 5.03
N ILE A 265 -0.21 -47.60 4.23
CA ILE A 265 -0.85 -48.87 3.87
C ILE A 265 -0.73 -49.77 5.11
N LEU A 266 -1.87 -50.23 5.65
CA LEU A 266 -1.92 -51.20 6.74
C LEU A 266 -1.33 -52.55 6.28
N PRO A 267 -0.45 -53.21 7.05
CA PRO A 267 -0.01 -54.55 6.71
C PRO A 267 -1.12 -55.57 7.01
N VAL A 268 -1.32 -56.50 6.07
CA VAL A 268 -2.17 -57.68 6.21
C VAL A 268 -1.46 -58.67 7.16
N ASP A 269 -2.22 -59.14 8.14
CA ASP A 269 -1.82 -60.10 9.17
C ASP A 269 -1.70 -61.51 8.54
N GLU A 270 -0.47 -62.03 8.42
CA GLU A 270 -0.23 -63.46 8.16
C GLU A 270 0.24 -64.14 9.44
N THR A 271 -0.72 -64.72 10.15
CA THR A 271 -0.48 -65.66 11.24
C THR A 271 0.14 -66.94 10.69
N VAL A 272 1.41 -67.18 11.02
CA VAL A 272 2.01 -68.52 10.97
C VAL A 272 1.67 -69.24 12.27
N SER A 273 0.84 -70.28 12.19
CA SER A 273 0.73 -71.28 13.26
C SER A 273 1.11 -72.65 12.69
N SER A 274 2.22 -73.18 13.18
CA SER A 274 2.75 -74.51 12.91
C SER A 274 1.96 -75.57 13.68
N THR A 275 1.47 -76.63 13.02
CA THR A 275 1.37 -77.97 13.64
C THR A 275 1.29 -79.07 12.58
N ARG A 276 2.33 -79.91 12.57
CA ARG A 276 2.41 -81.36 12.25
C ARG A 276 2.06 -81.87 10.85
#